data_AF-A0A443J2G8-F1
#
_entry.id   AF-A0A443J2G8-F1
#
_cell.length_a   1.000
_cell.length_b   1.000
_cell.length_c   1.000
_cell.angle_alpha   90.00
_cell.angle_beta   90.00
_cell.angle_gamma   90.00
#
_symmetry.space_group_name_H-M   'P 1'
#
loop_
_entity.id
_entity.type
_entity.pdbx_description
1 polymer ?
#
loop_
_entity_poly.entity_id
_entity_poly.type
_entity_poly.pdbx_seq_one_letter_code
_entity_poly.pdbx_strand_id
1 'polypeptide(L)'
;MQTKQTAERDFIEEWILEELIKGKTVEEMNGTTFVLGNELLTLKRNAEGSFDVEPLAAKEVVVIREEEKLEIENICSKCGMEHQTFKEVIQCCENVE
;
A
#
# COMPACT_ATOMS: atom_id res chain seq x y z
N MET A 1 20.06 1.48 -13.97
CA MET A 1 19.34 2.54 -13.23
C MET A 1 17.89 2.76 -13.72
N GLN A 2 17.41 2.09 -14.78
CA GLN A 2 16.02 2.23 -15.27
C GLN A 2 15.00 1.22 -14.69
N THR A 3 15.45 0.13 -14.06
CA THR A 3 14.58 -0.96 -13.61
C THR A 3 13.88 -0.72 -12.27
N LYS A 4 14.30 0.29 -11.50
CA LYS A 4 13.72 0.57 -10.17
C LYS A 4 12.42 1.37 -10.25
N GLN A 5 12.39 2.36 -11.15
CA GLN A 5 11.22 3.21 -11.42
C GLN A 5 10.00 2.43 -11.94
N THR A 6 10.21 1.29 -12.61
CA THR A 6 9.10 0.44 -13.09
C THR A 6 8.44 -0.31 -11.94
N ALA A 7 9.22 -1.04 -11.14
CA ALA A 7 8.67 -1.82 -10.01
C ALA A 7 7.94 -0.95 -8.97
N GLU A 8 8.40 0.29 -8.77
CA GLU A 8 7.80 1.23 -7.81
C GLU A 8 6.49 1.83 -8.33
N ARG A 9 6.34 1.98 -9.66
CA ARG A 9 5.08 2.36 -10.30
C ARG A 9 4.06 1.22 -10.29
N ASP A 10 4.52 -0.02 -10.42
CA ASP A 10 3.66 -1.20 -10.38
C ASP A 10 2.84 -1.26 -9.07
N PHE A 11 3.43 -0.90 -7.92
CA PHE A 11 2.70 -0.85 -6.63
C PHE A 11 1.61 0.24 -6.59
N ILE A 12 1.85 1.40 -7.21
CA ILE A 12 0.86 2.48 -7.27
C ILE A 12 -0.29 2.07 -8.19
N GLU A 13 0.02 1.41 -9.31
CA GLU A 13 -0.99 0.88 -10.24
C GLU A 13 -1.84 -0.21 -9.58
N GLU A 14 -1.22 -1.15 -8.85
CA GLU A 14 -1.93 -2.18 -8.08
C GLU A 14 -2.85 -1.56 -7.03
N TRP A 15 -2.37 -0.57 -6.27
CA TRP A 15 -3.20 0.15 -5.30
C TRP A 15 -4.40 0.86 -5.96
N ILE A 16 -4.20 1.52 -7.11
CA ILE A 16 -5.29 2.17 -7.85
C ILE A 16 -6.36 1.13 -8.23
N LEU A 17 -5.96 -0.04 -8.73
CA LEU A 17 -6.88 -1.11 -9.11
C LEU A 17 -7.66 -1.63 -7.90
N GLU A 18 -7.00 -1.87 -6.77
CA GLU A 18 -7.66 -2.30 -5.54
C GLU A 18 -8.71 -1.30 -5.05
N GLU A 19 -8.40 0.01 -5.06
CA GLU A 19 -9.31 1.04 -4.60
C GLU A 19 -10.51 1.22 -5.55
N LEU A 20 -10.30 1.06 -6.86
CA LEU A 20 -11.39 0.99 -7.84
C LEU A 20 -12.30 -0.22 -7.57
N ILE A 21 -11.73 -1.39 -7.25
CA ILE A 21 -12.49 -2.60 -6.89
C ILE A 21 -13.29 -2.38 -5.59
N LYS A 22 -12.73 -1.64 -4.62
CA LYS A 22 -13.43 -1.22 -3.40
C LYS A 22 -14.50 -0.16 -3.64
N GLY A 23 -14.63 0.34 -4.88
CA GLY A 23 -15.67 1.27 -5.30
C GLY A 23 -15.31 2.75 -5.15
N LYS A 24 -14.05 3.10 -4.87
CA LYS A 24 -13.62 4.51 -4.86
C LYS A 24 -13.67 5.08 -6.27
N THR A 25 -14.12 6.32 -6.37
CA THR A 25 -14.15 7.09 -7.60
C THR A 25 -12.80 7.72 -7.90
N VAL A 26 -12.61 8.12 -9.16
CA VAL A 26 -11.40 8.83 -9.60
C VAL A 26 -11.23 10.14 -8.83
N GLU A 27 -12.33 10.84 -8.57
CA GLU A 27 -12.38 12.08 -7.81
C GLU A 27 -11.92 11.89 -6.36
N GLU A 28 -12.27 10.78 -5.71
CA GLU A 28 -11.88 10.49 -4.33
C GLU A 28 -10.40 10.12 -4.19
N MET A 29 -9.83 9.45 -5.19
CA MET A 29 -8.41 9.08 -5.19
C MET A 29 -7.49 10.20 -5.68
N ASN A 30 -8.02 11.17 -6.42
CA ASN A 30 -7.25 12.31 -6.93
C ASN A 30 -6.64 13.12 -5.77
N GLY A 31 -5.33 13.40 -5.85
CA GLY A 31 -4.58 14.07 -4.78
C GLY A 31 -4.01 13.14 -3.71
N THR A 32 -4.25 11.82 -3.79
CA THR A 32 -3.56 10.85 -2.93
C THR A 32 -2.05 10.97 -3.11
N THR A 33 -1.33 11.09 -2.00
CA THR A 33 0.13 11.19 -1.98
C THR A 33 0.73 9.91 -1.40
N PHE A 34 1.68 9.32 -2.12
CA PHE A 34 2.48 8.18 -1.71
C PHE A 34 3.85 8.64 -1.25
N VAL A 35 4.37 7.96 -0.23
CA VAL A 35 5.74 8.12 0.26
C VAL A 35 6.56 6.95 -0.26
N LEU A 36 7.56 7.23 -1.09
CA LEU A 36 8.48 6.24 -1.64
C LEU A 36 9.91 6.60 -1.26
N GLY A 37 10.45 5.95 -0.22
CA GLY A 37 11.73 6.37 0.36
C GLY A 37 11.66 7.80 0.88
N ASN A 38 12.41 8.71 0.26
CA ASN A 38 12.39 10.15 0.58
C ASN A 38 11.64 11.00 -0.46
N GLU A 39 10.95 10.35 -1.40
CA GLU A 39 10.19 11.02 -2.46
C GLU A 39 8.69 10.99 -2.12
N LEU A 40 8.00 12.06 -2.52
CA LEU A 40 6.56 12.12 -2.52
C LEU A 40 6.07 12.03 -3.96
N LEU A 41 5.07 11.18 -4.19
CA LEU A 41 4.40 11.02 -5.48
C LEU A 41 2.92 11.31 -5.26
N THR A 42 2.27 12.06 -6.14
CA THR A 42 0.84 12.36 -6.03
C THR A 42 0.09 11.86 -7.26
N LEU A 43 -1.11 11.33 -7.04
CA LEU A 43 -2.06 11.08 -8.13
C LEU A 43 -2.67 12.39 -8.59
N LYS A 44 -2.64 12.62 -9.90
CA LYS A 44 -3.43 13.66 -10.55
C LYS A 44 -4.30 13.05 -11.63
N ARG A 45 -5.57 13.41 -11.61
CA ARG A 45 -6.49 13.10 -12.70
C ARG A 45 -6.03 13.80 -13.97
N ASN A 46 -5.88 13.04 -15.05
CA ASN A 46 -5.59 13.58 -16.37
C ASN A 46 -6.88 13.85 -17.18
N ALA A 47 -6.74 14.49 -18.34
CA ALA A 47 -7.86 14.88 -19.19
C ALA A 47 -8.65 13.66 -19.75
N GLU A 48 -8.05 12.48 -19.76
CA GLU A 48 -8.65 11.23 -20.23
C GLU A 48 -9.44 10.51 -19.13
N GLY A 49 -9.43 11.04 -17.90
CA GLY A 49 -10.11 10.44 -16.75
C GLY A 49 -9.34 9.32 -16.07
N SER A 50 -8.04 9.18 -16.38
CA SER A 50 -7.10 8.28 -15.69
C SER A 50 -6.22 9.06 -14.71
N PHE A 51 -5.19 8.41 -14.16
CA PHE A 51 -4.22 9.02 -13.25
C PHE A 51 -2.83 9.17 -13.89
N ASP A 52 -2.24 10.34 -13.68
CA ASP A 52 -0.80 10.55 -13.79
C ASP A 52 -0.18 10.54 -12.39
N VAL A 53 0.98 9.90 -12.26
CA VAL A 53 1.78 9.90 -11.03
C VAL A 53 2.86 10.95 -11.16
N GLU A 54 2.75 12.03 -10.40
CA GLU A 54 3.68 13.16 -10.45
C GLU A 54 4.52 13.29 -9.16
N PRO A 55 5.80 13.68 -9.26
CA PRO A 55 6.59 14.00 -8.09
C PRO A 55 6.06 15.26 -7.39
N LEU A 56 5.93 15.19 -6.07
CA LEU A 56 5.62 16.32 -5.20
C LEU A 56 6.90 16.78 -4.51
N ALA A 57 7.35 17.99 -4.81
CA ALA A 57 8.61 18.52 -4.28
C ALA A 57 8.50 18.79 -2.77
N ALA A 58 9.37 18.16 -1.98
CA ALA A 58 9.55 18.43 -0.56
C ALA A 58 11.04 18.45 -0.21
N LYS A 59 11.44 19.32 0.73
CA LYS A 59 12.82 19.40 1.21
C LYS A 59 13.16 18.23 2.15
N GLU A 60 12.18 17.82 2.95
CA GLU A 60 12.29 16.75 3.94
C GLU A 60 10.91 16.12 4.10
N VAL A 61 10.86 14.80 4.23
CA VAL A 61 9.63 14.02 4.42
C VAL A 61 9.69 13.36 5.78
N VAL A 62 8.74 13.69 6.65
CA VAL A 62 8.59 13.07 7.97
C VAL A 62 7.21 12.43 8.05
N VAL A 63 7.17 11.11 8.20
CA VAL A 63 5.92 10.35 8.33
C VAL A 63 5.67 10.05 9.80
N ILE A 64 4.66 10.71 10.37
CA ILE A 64 4.17 10.41 11.72
C ILE A 64 2.96 9.51 11.54
N ARG A 65 3.08 8.24 11.95
CA ARG A 65 1.96 7.30 11.99
C ARG A 65 1.42 7.29 13.41
N GLU A 66 0.12 7.50 13.56
CA GLU A 66 -0.55 7.08 14.78
C GLU A 66 -0.45 5.55 14.85
N GLU A 67 -0.25 4.99 16.04
CA GLU A 67 -0.35 3.54 16.23
C GLU A 67 -1.81 3.13 15.97
N GLU A 68 -2.13 2.83 14.72
CA GLU A 68 -3.31 2.05 14.43
C GLU A 68 -3.17 0.75 15.22
N LYS A 69 -4.19 0.43 16.03
CA LYS A 69 -4.31 -0.89 16.62
C LYS A 69 -4.36 -1.86 15.45
N LEU A 70 -3.23 -2.44 15.10
CA LEU A 70 -3.19 -3.59 14.21
C LEU A 70 -4.09 -4.61 14.89
N GLU A 71 -5.27 -4.84 14.33
CA GLU A 71 -6.08 -5.99 14.69
C GLU A 71 -5.26 -7.19 14.24
N ILE A 72 -4.46 -7.71 15.16
CA ILE A 72 -3.68 -8.91 14.94
C ILE A 72 -4.71 -10.03 14.85
N GLU A 73 -5.10 -10.35 13.61
CA GLU A 73 -5.92 -11.51 13.35
C GLU A 73 -5.11 -12.75 13.72
N ASN A 74 -5.72 -13.66 14.48
CA ASN A 74 -5.06 -14.91 14.84
C ASN A 74 -5.13 -15.91 13.66
N ILE A 75 -4.74 -15.51 12.45
CA ILE A 75 -4.85 -16.33 11.24
C ILE A 75 -3.46 -16.51 10.64
N CYS A 76 -3.08 -17.76 10.37
CA CYS A 76 -1.83 -18.08 9.70
C CYS A 76 -1.87 -17.65 8.23
N SER A 77 -0.99 -16.73 7.84
CA SER A 77 -0.91 -16.23 6.46
C SER A 77 -0.44 -17.27 5.44
N LYS A 78 0.16 -18.39 5.89
CA LYS A 78 0.59 -19.49 5.01
C LYS A 78 -0.49 -20.53 4.75
N CYS A 79 -1.27 -20.93 5.75
CA CYS A 79 -2.25 -22.02 5.63
C CYS A 79 -3.71 -21.62 5.87
N GLY A 80 -3.95 -20.37 6.30
CA GLY A 80 -5.29 -19.84 6.57
C GLY A 80 -5.95 -20.37 7.85
N MET A 81 -5.22 -21.09 8.70
CA MET A 81 -5.77 -21.62 9.95
C MET A 81 -5.96 -20.51 11.00
N GLU A 82 -7.15 -20.47 11.60
CA GLU A 82 -7.44 -19.62 12.77
C GLU A 82 -6.89 -20.25 14.05
N HIS A 83 -6.34 -19.42 14.92
CA HIS A 83 -5.71 -19.78 16.18
C HIS A 83 -6.31 -18.97 17.34
N GLN A 84 -6.13 -19.43 18.57
CA GLN A 84 -6.65 -18.72 19.74
C GLN A 84 -5.75 -17.57 20.15
N THR A 85 -4.46 -17.66 19.83
CA THR A 85 -3.48 -16.62 20.18
C THR A 85 -2.51 -16.36 19.03
N PHE A 86 -1.99 -15.14 18.95
CA PHE A 86 -0.97 -14.78 17.98
C PHE A 86 0.29 -15.64 18.09
N LYS A 87 0.62 -16.12 19.30
CA LYS A 87 1.74 -17.04 19.52
C LYS A 87 1.56 -18.34 18.73
N GLU A 88 0.35 -18.89 18.71
CA GLU A 88 0.02 -20.10 17.95
C GLU A 88 0.11 -19.86 16.45
N VAL A 89 -0.27 -18.66 15.98
CA VAL A 89 -0.07 -18.25 14.57
C VAL A 89 1.40 -18.28 14.19
N ILE A 90 2.28 -17.66 15.00
CA ILE A 90 3.73 -17.65 14.74
C ILE A 90 4.27 -19.09 14.66
N GLN A 91 3.89 -19.94 15.61
CA GLN A 91 4.31 -21.34 15.64
C GLN A 91 3.79 -22.13 14.44
N CYS A 92 2.58 -21.85 13.96
CA CYS A 92 2.06 -22.45 12.73
C CYS A 92 2.89 -22.02 11.52
N CYS A 93 3.15 -20.73 11.36
CA CYS A 93 3.92 -20.16 10.24
C CYS A 93 5.35 -20.71 10.13
N GLU A 94 6.01 -20.98 11.27
CA GLU A 94 7.35 -21.57 11.31
C GLU A 94 7.39 -23.05 10.92
N ASN A 95 6.27 -23.77 11.02
CA ASN A 95 6.19 -25.21 10.74
C ASN A 95 5.63 -25.56 9.35
N VAL A 96 5.36 -24.57 8.50
CA VAL A 96 4.96 -24.79 7.09
C VAL A 96 6.19 -24.66 6.20
N GLU A 97 6.71 -25.81 5.73
CA GLU A 97 7.71 -25.95 4.64
C GLU A 97 7.12 -25.54 3.29
#